data_AF-A0A1H8BHV0-F1
#
_entry.id   AF-A0A1H8BHV0-F1
#
_cell.length_a   1.000
_cell.length_b   1.000
_cell.length_c   1.000
_cell.angle_alpha   90.00
_cell.angle_beta   90.00
_cell.angle_gamma   90.00
#
_symmetry.space_group_name_H-M   'P 1'
#
loop_
_entity.id
_entity.type
_entity.pdbx_description
1 polymer ?
#
loop_
_entity_poly.entity_id
_entity_poly.type
_entity_poly.pdbx_seq_one_letter_code
_entity_poly.pdbx_strand_id
1 'polypeptide(L)'
;MLKFISITGALALVAACGGSGSDMTPRVPTQADLRAAEDAVAGDLLRIADFSPTSARNIPTSGRSVYNGSSALALSQGNREVELIGDSSLQIDFATGRTSGQADDFVGRVDGRAVRADGRIRYSGGEIGRGDEAGLFITDVDGTLDTGRDRIAIDGAAVGAFAGNRVEGRDRTRGIVGFGLTEGAQDVTDVPGLDDIPATMNAKLNGRPAVGGLIFTGEN
;
A
#
# COMPACT_ATOMS: atom_id res chain seq x y z
N MET A 1 72.09 38.76 6.77
CA MET A 1 71.93 37.73 7.82
C MET A 1 70.45 37.57 8.09
N LEU A 2 69.82 36.55 7.49
CA LEU A 2 68.38 36.30 7.58
C LEU A 2 68.15 35.12 8.53
N LYS A 3 67.30 35.30 9.56
CA LYS A 3 67.00 34.30 10.60
C LYS A 3 66.00 33.27 10.06
N PHE A 4 66.32 31.99 10.18
CA PHE A 4 65.41 30.87 9.99
C PHE A 4 64.39 30.81 11.14
N ILE A 5 63.10 30.81 10.81
CA ILE A 5 62.00 30.52 11.75
C ILE A 5 61.51 29.10 11.44
N SER A 6 61.79 28.17 12.35
CA SER A 6 61.26 26.81 12.32
C SER A 6 59.81 26.82 12.82
N ILE A 7 58.88 26.43 11.95
CA ILE A 7 57.48 26.16 12.32
C ILE A 7 57.36 24.65 12.57
N THR A 8 57.35 24.27 13.84
CA THR A 8 56.97 22.93 14.30
C THR A 8 55.44 22.84 14.24
N GLY A 9 54.92 22.41 13.09
CA GLY A 9 53.50 22.12 12.91
C GLY A 9 53.14 20.78 13.55
N ALA A 10 52.34 20.82 14.61
CA ALA A 10 51.77 19.64 15.24
C ALA A 10 50.82 18.93 14.27
N LEU A 11 51.16 17.71 13.89
CA LEU A 11 50.28 16.79 13.16
C LEU A 11 49.18 16.32 14.12
N ALA A 12 47.98 16.86 13.97
CA ALA A 12 46.78 16.32 14.62
C ALA A 12 46.39 15.03 13.89
N LEU A 13 46.68 13.89 14.51
CA LEU A 13 46.15 12.57 14.14
C LEU A 13 44.64 12.59 14.38
N VAL A 14 43.87 12.92 13.34
CA VAL A 14 42.43 12.64 13.32
C VAL A 14 42.31 11.13 13.19
N ALA A 15 42.00 10.46 14.31
CA ALA A 15 41.57 9.08 14.32
C ALA A 15 40.28 9.00 13.49
N ALA A 16 40.41 8.62 12.22
CA ALA A 16 39.31 8.21 11.38
C ALA A 16 38.75 6.93 12.00
N CYS A 17 37.70 7.07 12.80
CA CYS A 17 36.87 5.96 13.23
C CYS A 17 36.26 5.37 11.97
N GLY A 18 36.87 4.31 11.44
CA GLY A 18 36.37 3.52 10.33
C GLY A 18 35.07 2.85 10.75
N GLY A 19 33.96 3.58 10.58
CA GLY A 19 32.62 3.02 10.68
C GLY A 19 32.47 1.98 9.59
N SER A 20 32.45 0.72 9.99
CA SER A 20 31.97 -0.42 9.20
C SER A 20 30.54 -0.13 8.76
N GLY A 21 30.38 0.61 7.66
CA GLY A 21 29.12 0.77 6.95
C GLY A 21 28.76 -0.57 6.36
N SER A 22 27.97 -1.36 7.09
CA SER A 22 27.23 -2.46 6.50
C SER A 22 26.44 -1.88 5.34
N ASP A 23 26.71 -2.36 4.12
CA ASP A 23 25.97 -1.98 2.91
C ASP A 23 24.48 -2.08 3.21
N MET A 24 23.84 -0.94 3.44
CA MET A 24 22.40 -0.83 3.68
C MET A 24 21.64 -0.87 2.34
N THR A 25 22.28 -1.35 1.27
CA THR A 25 21.61 -1.58 -0.01
C THR A 25 20.50 -2.60 0.21
N PRO A 26 19.24 -2.26 -0.07
CA PRO A 26 18.13 -3.19 0.08
C PRO A 26 18.41 -4.49 -0.68
N ARG A 27 18.27 -5.64 0.00
CA ARG A 27 18.45 -6.94 -0.65
C ARG A 27 17.38 -7.13 -1.72
N VAL A 28 17.78 -7.52 -2.93
CA VAL A 28 16.83 -7.95 -3.98
C VAL A 28 15.96 -9.10 -3.41
N PRO A 29 14.63 -9.03 -3.55
CA PRO A 29 13.75 -10.11 -3.10
C PRO A 29 14.07 -11.43 -3.79
N THR A 30 14.06 -12.51 -3.02
CA THR A 30 14.21 -13.87 -3.54
C THR A 30 12.87 -14.39 -4.05
N GLN A 31 12.88 -15.48 -4.82
CA GLN A 31 11.64 -16.12 -5.25
C GLN A 31 10.78 -16.59 -4.06
N ALA A 32 11.40 -16.97 -2.95
CA ALA A 32 10.67 -17.32 -1.73
C ALA A 32 9.96 -16.11 -1.12
N ASP A 33 10.61 -14.94 -1.10
CA ASP A 33 10.02 -13.69 -0.61
C ASP A 33 8.78 -13.31 -1.46
N LEU A 34 8.87 -13.42 -2.79
CA LEU A 34 7.76 -13.13 -3.69
C LEU A 34 6.58 -14.08 -3.50
N ARG A 35 6.84 -15.38 -3.38
CA ARG A 35 5.78 -16.38 -3.13
C ARG A 35 5.09 -16.15 -1.79
N ALA A 36 5.86 -15.83 -0.74
CA ALA A 36 5.30 -15.54 0.57
C ALA A 36 4.37 -14.31 0.52
N ALA A 37 4.74 -13.28 -0.24
CA ALA A 37 3.89 -12.10 -0.45
C ALA A 37 2.62 -12.42 -1.25
N GLU A 38 2.73 -13.21 -2.33
CA GLU A 38 1.59 -13.69 -3.12
C GLU A 38 0.63 -14.54 -2.25
N ASP A 39 1.17 -15.47 -1.45
CA ASP A 39 0.40 -16.31 -0.54
C ASP A 39 -0.29 -15.49 0.57
N ALA A 40 0.35 -14.40 1.05
CA ALA A 40 -0.24 -13.51 2.06
C ALA A 40 -1.47 -12.78 1.53
N VAL A 41 -1.38 -12.17 0.34
CA VAL A 41 -2.52 -11.50 -0.32
C VAL A 41 -3.65 -12.49 -0.58
N ALA A 42 -3.34 -13.66 -1.14
CA ALA A 42 -4.33 -14.69 -1.41
C ALA A 42 -5.00 -15.20 -0.12
N GLY A 43 -4.22 -15.43 0.94
CA GLY A 43 -4.70 -15.83 2.24
C GLY A 43 -5.63 -14.80 2.88
N ASP A 44 -5.30 -13.51 2.76
CA ASP A 44 -6.16 -12.42 3.26
C ASP A 44 -7.48 -12.33 2.50
N LEU A 45 -7.43 -12.39 1.16
CA LEU A 45 -8.64 -12.35 0.34
C LEU A 45 -9.57 -13.52 0.65
N LEU A 46 -9.04 -14.75 0.77
CA LEU A 46 -9.85 -15.92 1.15
C LEU A 46 -10.48 -15.76 2.53
N ARG A 47 -9.72 -15.28 3.51
CA ARG A 47 -10.20 -15.10 4.89
C ARG A 47 -11.28 -14.03 4.98
N ILE A 48 -11.14 -12.93 4.25
CA ILE A 48 -12.15 -11.88 4.16
C ILE A 48 -13.38 -12.36 3.40
N ALA A 49 -13.21 -13.15 2.34
CA ALA A 49 -14.31 -13.73 1.57
C ALA A 49 -15.18 -14.69 2.40
N ASP A 50 -14.60 -15.34 3.41
CA ASP A 50 -15.35 -16.18 4.37
C ASP A 50 -16.25 -15.34 5.31
N PHE A 51 -16.07 -14.03 5.37
CA PHE A 51 -16.93 -13.15 6.15
C PHE A 51 -18.14 -12.69 5.34
N SER A 52 -19.31 -12.70 5.96
CA SER A 52 -20.50 -12.08 5.36
C SER A 52 -20.31 -10.56 5.22
N PRO A 53 -20.80 -9.93 4.14
CA PRO A 53 -20.79 -8.47 3.99
C PRO A 53 -21.42 -7.78 5.20
N THR A 54 -20.81 -6.70 5.69
CA THR A 54 -21.30 -6.03 6.90
C THR A 54 -22.61 -5.31 6.62
N SER A 55 -23.64 -5.62 7.41
CA SER A 55 -24.92 -4.90 7.33
C SER A 55 -24.83 -3.50 7.95
N ALA A 56 -25.61 -2.56 7.42
CA ALA A 56 -25.69 -1.17 7.89
C ALA A 56 -25.76 -1.00 9.41
N ARG A 57 -26.59 -1.81 10.08
CA ARG A 57 -26.79 -1.76 11.55
C ARG A 57 -25.56 -2.18 12.37
N ASN A 58 -24.62 -2.88 11.73
CA ASN A 58 -23.42 -3.39 12.38
C ASN A 58 -22.24 -2.45 12.23
N ILE A 59 -22.25 -1.53 11.26
CA ILE A 59 -21.21 -0.50 11.13
C ILE A 59 -21.16 0.34 12.42
N PRO A 60 -20.00 0.43 13.11
CA PRO A 60 -19.88 1.32 14.26
C PRO A 60 -20.20 2.76 13.89
N THR A 61 -20.83 3.48 14.82
CA THR A 61 -21.09 4.93 14.68
C THR A 61 -20.07 5.78 15.44
N SER A 62 -19.11 5.14 16.11
CA SER A 62 -18.09 5.78 16.93
C SER A 62 -16.91 4.86 17.16
N GLY A 63 -15.77 5.43 17.55
CA GLY A 63 -14.55 4.68 17.85
C GLY A 63 -13.62 4.57 16.64
N ARG A 64 -12.52 3.85 16.84
CA ARG A 64 -11.49 3.64 15.82
C ARG A 64 -11.15 2.17 15.72
N SER A 65 -10.92 1.72 14.49
CA SER A 65 -10.37 0.40 14.19
C SER A 65 -9.17 0.55 13.26
N VAL A 66 -8.18 -0.32 13.44
CA VAL A 66 -7.02 -0.43 12.57
C VAL A 66 -7.10 -1.80 11.90
N TYR A 67 -7.06 -1.80 10.57
CA TYR A 67 -7.09 -2.98 9.75
C TYR A 67 -5.70 -3.17 9.15
N ASN A 68 -5.05 -4.29 9.46
CA ASN A 68 -3.75 -4.63 8.89
C ASN A 68 -3.91 -5.82 7.95
N GLY A 69 -3.23 -5.78 6.82
CA GLY A 69 -3.29 -6.82 5.80
C GLY A 69 -2.30 -6.54 4.69
N SER A 70 -2.65 -6.97 3.49
CA SER A 70 -1.78 -6.86 2.32
C SER A 70 -2.30 -5.80 1.35
N SER A 71 -1.41 -5.25 0.52
CA SER A 71 -1.77 -4.46 -0.65
C SER A 71 -1.12 -5.03 -1.90
N ALA A 72 -1.85 -5.06 -3.01
CA ALA A 72 -1.35 -5.48 -4.31
C ALA A 72 -1.58 -4.38 -5.33
N LEU A 73 -0.56 -4.07 -6.12
CA LEU A 73 -0.58 -3.09 -7.20
C LEU A 73 -0.20 -3.80 -8.50
N ALA A 74 -1.07 -3.73 -9.50
CA ALA A 74 -0.80 -4.22 -10.84
C ALA A 74 -0.98 -3.07 -11.83
N LEU A 75 0.06 -2.77 -12.63
CA LEU A 75 0.04 -1.71 -13.64
C LEU A 75 0.66 -2.18 -14.95
N SER A 76 0.15 -1.65 -16.05
CA SER A 76 0.63 -1.86 -17.40
C SER A 76 0.85 -0.54 -18.14
N GLN A 77 1.90 -0.45 -18.95
CA GLN A 77 2.17 0.70 -19.82
C GLN A 77 2.85 0.23 -21.10
N GLY A 78 2.08 0.09 -22.18
CA GLY A 78 2.58 -0.50 -23.42
C GLY A 78 3.00 -1.95 -23.17
N ASN A 79 4.29 -2.26 -23.38
CA ASN A 79 4.85 -3.60 -23.10
C ASN A 79 5.46 -3.72 -21.69
N ARG A 80 5.26 -2.73 -20.83
CA ARG A 80 5.79 -2.74 -19.46
C ARG A 80 4.74 -3.19 -18.47
N GLU A 81 5.15 -4.08 -17.57
CA GLU A 81 4.29 -4.68 -16.55
C GLU A 81 4.92 -4.50 -15.18
N VAL A 82 4.09 -4.12 -14.21
CA VAL A 82 4.48 -3.92 -12.81
C VAL A 82 3.49 -4.66 -11.94
N GLU A 83 4.00 -5.52 -11.08
CA GLU A 83 3.24 -6.25 -10.06
C GLU A 83 3.97 -6.07 -8.74
N LEU A 84 3.36 -5.40 -7.76
CA LEU A 84 3.96 -5.18 -6.45
C LEU A 84 2.99 -5.61 -5.36
N ILE A 85 3.52 -6.21 -4.31
CA ILE A 85 2.78 -6.61 -3.12
C ILE A 85 3.49 -6.01 -1.91
N GLY A 86 2.76 -5.35 -1.03
CA GLY A 86 3.27 -4.73 0.18
C GLY A 86 2.35 -4.98 1.37
N ASP A 87 2.77 -4.46 2.51
CA ASP A 87 1.98 -4.48 3.74
C ASP A 87 1.05 -3.26 3.75
N SER A 88 -0.15 -3.42 4.31
CA SER A 88 -1.18 -2.38 4.39
C SER A 88 -1.65 -2.19 5.81
N SER A 89 -1.79 -0.93 6.24
CA SER A 89 -2.43 -0.55 7.49
C SER A 89 -3.40 0.60 7.24
N LEU A 90 -4.69 0.36 7.46
CA LEU A 90 -5.75 1.35 7.34
C LEU A 90 -6.46 1.55 8.68
N GLN A 91 -6.43 2.76 9.21
CA GLN A 91 -7.27 3.14 10.34
C GLN A 91 -8.55 3.81 9.85
N ILE A 92 -9.68 3.46 10.47
CA ILE A 92 -10.98 4.06 10.23
C ILE A 92 -11.51 4.65 11.55
N ASP A 93 -11.83 5.94 11.54
CA ASP A 93 -12.50 6.64 12.63
C ASP A 93 -14.00 6.74 12.31
N PHE A 94 -14.79 5.85 12.92
CA PHE A 94 -16.22 5.74 12.68
C PHE A 94 -17.04 6.92 13.21
N ALA A 95 -16.49 7.71 14.14
CA ALA A 95 -17.17 8.91 14.63
C ALA A 95 -17.13 10.03 13.58
N THR A 96 -16.01 10.14 12.86
CA THR A 96 -15.79 11.18 11.84
C THR A 96 -15.99 10.70 10.41
N GLY A 97 -16.04 9.38 10.18
CA GLY A 97 -16.07 8.77 8.86
C GLY A 97 -14.75 8.83 8.11
N ARG A 98 -13.64 9.18 8.78
CA ARG A 98 -12.34 9.40 8.15
C ARG A 98 -11.45 8.16 8.18
N THR A 99 -10.65 8.01 7.15
CA THR A 99 -9.60 7.02 6.99
C THR A 99 -8.21 7.67 7.10
N SER A 100 -7.24 6.89 7.55
CA SER A 100 -5.83 7.28 7.57
C SER A 100 -4.96 6.03 7.61
N GLY A 101 -3.86 5.99 6.88
CA GLY A 101 -3.01 4.82 6.86
C GLY A 101 -1.97 4.87 5.75
N GLN A 102 -1.33 3.73 5.50
CA GLN A 102 -0.41 3.58 4.38
C GLN A 102 -0.26 2.12 3.98
N ALA A 103 0.24 1.91 2.77
CA ALA A 103 0.89 0.67 2.36
C ALA A 103 2.34 0.94 1.98
N ASP A 104 3.22 0.02 2.37
CA ASP A 104 4.67 0.10 2.21
C ASP A 104 5.30 -1.30 2.08
N ASP A 105 6.63 -1.38 2.15
CA ASP A 105 7.42 -2.63 2.06
C ASP A 105 7.14 -3.47 0.81
N PHE A 106 6.83 -2.79 -0.31
CA PHE A 106 6.48 -3.42 -1.57
C PHE A 106 7.63 -4.26 -2.17
N VAL A 107 7.34 -5.51 -2.48
CA VAL A 107 8.16 -6.44 -3.26
C VAL A 107 7.37 -6.99 -4.44
N GLY A 108 8.03 -7.31 -5.55
CA GLY A 108 7.31 -7.79 -6.70
C GLY A 108 8.16 -7.91 -7.95
N ARG A 109 7.55 -7.67 -9.11
CA ARG A 109 8.18 -7.77 -10.42
C ARG A 109 7.95 -6.54 -11.27
N VAL A 110 8.98 -6.16 -12.02
CA VAL A 110 8.89 -5.20 -13.14
C VAL A 110 9.45 -5.87 -14.38
N ASP A 111 8.60 -6.06 -15.39
CA ASP A 111 8.91 -6.82 -16.60
C ASP A 111 9.47 -8.22 -16.26
N GLY A 112 8.84 -8.90 -15.29
CA GLY A 112 9.23 -10.22 -14.79
C GLY A 112 10.47 -10.27 -13.87
N ARG A 113 11.18 -9.15 -13.67
CA ARG A 113 12.37 -9.09 -12.80
C ARG A 113 11.99 -8.76 -11.37
N ALA A 114 12.50 -9.52 -10.41
CA ALA A 114 12.28 -9.28 -8.99
C ALA A 114 12.81 -7.89 -8.56
N VAL A 115 11.97 -7.12 -7.88
CA VAL A 115 12.30 -5.79 -7.36
C VAL A 115 11.73 -5.60 -5.96
N ARG A 116 12.39 -4.74 -5.18
CA ARG A 116 11.79 -4.07 -4.02
C ARG A 116 11.53 -2.63 -4.43
N ALA A 117 10.40 -2.08 -4.01
CA ALA A 117 10.07 -0.69 -4.23
C ALA A 117 10.28 0.11 -2.94
N ASP A 118 11.01 1.22 -3.04
CA ASP A 118 11.13 2.19 -1.96
C ASP A 118 9.96 3.20 -2.04
N GLY A 119 9.47 3.66 -0.90
CA GLY A 119 8.36 4.62 -0.82
C GLY A 119 7.12 4.03 -0.19
N ARG A 120 5.97 4.66 -0.43
CA ARG A 120 4.68 4.26 0.16
C ARG A 120 3.50 4.83 -0.61
N ILE A 121 2.36 4.18 -0.45
CA ILE A 121 1.03 4.67 -0.80
C ILE A 121 0.37 5.12 0.50
N ARG A 122 -0.15 6.35 0.55
CA ARG A 122 -0.85 6.90 1.71
C ARG A 122 -2.34 6.76 1.52
N TYR A 123 -3.01 6.38 2.60
CA TYR A 123 -4.45 6.41 2.73
C TYR A 123 -4.82 7.63 3.58
N SER A 124 -5.72 8.46 3.09
CA SER A 124 -6.16 9.63 3.84
C SER A 124 -7.57 10.05 3.45
N GLY A 125 -8.14 10.95 4.23
CA GLY A 125 -9.45 11.50 3.90
C GLY A 125 -10.55 10.47 4.08
N GLY A 126 -11.42 10.33 3.08
CA GLY A 126 -12.43 9.30 3.04
C GLY A 126 -13.78 9.59 3.71
N GLU A 127 -14.75 8.76 3.36
CA GLU A 127 -16.14 8.80 3.82
C GLU A 127 -16.67 7.37 3.97
N ILE A 128 -17.49 7.14 5.00
CA ILE A 128 -18.21 5.87 5.19
C ILE A 128 -19.63 6.05 4.65
N GLY A 129 -20.05 5.14 3.78
CA GLY A 129 -21.38 5.14 3.16
C GLY A 129 -22.51 5.06 4.19
N ARG A 130 -23.68 5.56 3.81
CA ARG A 130 -24.88 5.63 4.66
C ARG A 130 -26.09 5.08 3.92
N GLY A 131 -27.13 4.70 4.67
CA GLY A 131 -28.36 4.17 4.07
C GLY A 131 -28.09 2.88 3.31
N ASP A 132 -28.38 2.88 2.01
CA ASP A 132 -28.22 1.71 1.13
C ASP A 132 -26.75 1.40 0.83
N GLU A 133 -25.84 2.37 0.99
CA GLU A 133 -24.39 2.22 0.84
C GLU A 133 -23.69 1.89 2.16
N ALA A 134 -24.46 1.70 3.24
CA ALA A 134 -23.88 1.40 4.54
C ALA A 134 -23.21 0.01 4.52
N GLY A 135 -21.90 0.00 4.71
CA GLY A 135 -21.06 -1.16 4.44
C GLY A 135 -19.94 -0.88 3.44
N LEU A 136 -20.01 0.26 2.75
CA LEU A 136 -18.95 0.78 1.89
C LEU A 136 -18.20 1.95 2.54
N PHE A 137 -16.99 2.19 2.06
CA PHE A 137 -16.24 3.41 2.34
C PHE A 137 -15.44 3.83 1.11
N ILE A 138 -15.05 5.10 1.07
CA ILE A 138 -14.13 5.65 0.09
C ILE A 138 -12.92 6.18 0.87
N THR A 139 -11.73 6.08 0.31
CA THR A 139 -10.50 6.67 0.86
C THR A 139 -9.69 7.30 -0.26
N ASP A 140 -9.05 8.44 0.00
CA ASP A 140 -8.07 9.00 -0.92
C ASP A 140 -6.81 8.12 -0.88
N VAL A 141 -6.21 7.90 -2.04
CA VAL A 141 -4.98 7.13 -2.24
C VAL A 141 -3.98 7.98 -3.01
N ASP A 142 -2.81 8.22 -2.44
CA ASP A 142 -1.74 8.93 -3.14
C ASP A 142 -0.36 8.43 -2.71
N GLY A 143 0.59 8.36 -3.64
CA GLY A 143 1.91 7.87 -3.29
C GLY A 143 2.87 7.77 -4.44
N THR A 144 4.12 7.46 -4.10
CA THR A 144 5.17 7.16 -5.07
C THR A 144 5.98 5.98 -4.61
N LEU A 145 6.29 5.10 -5.55
CA LEU A 145 7.15 3.93 -5.36
C LEU A 145 8.31 3.99 -6.37
N ASP A 146 9.52 3.65 -5.94
CA ASP A 146 10.72 3.61 -6.77
C ASP A 146 11.32 2.20 -6.76
N THR A 147 11.40 1.56 -7.94
CA THR A 147 11.96 0.21 -8.09
C THR A 147 13.38 0.24 -8.68
N GLY A 148 14.12 1.32 -8.42
CA GLY A 148 15.50 1.57 -8.84
C GLY A 148 15.64 2.25 -10.20
N ARG A 149 14.91 1.81 -11.22
CA ARG A 149 14.90 2.44 -12.56
C ARG A 149 13.55 3.02 -12.95
N ASP A 150 12.51 2.57 -12.26
CA ASP A 150 11.13 2.90 -12.59
C ASP A 150 10.50 3.61 -11.40
N ARG A 151 9.86 4.74 -11.69
CA ARG A 151 9.11 5.51 -10.70
C ARG A 151 7.63 5.38 -10.99
N ILE A 152 6.90 4.87 -10.01
CA ILE A 152 5.45 4.73 -10.02
C ILE A 152 4.87 5.86 -9.19
N ALA A 153 3.82 6.51 -9.69
CA ALA A 153 3.05 7.49 -8.95
C ALA A 153 1.57 7.15 -9.04
N ILE A 154 0.87 7.24 -7.91
CA ILE A 154 -0.55 6.93 -7.76
C ILE A 154 -1.23 8.15 -7.13
N ASP A 155 -2.41 8.50 -7.63
CA ASP A 155 -3.23 9.60 -7.12
C ASP A 155 -4.71 9.39 -7.47
N GLY A 156 -5.60 9.40 -6.49
CA GLY A 156 -7.04 9.32 -6.68
C GLY A 156 -7.76 8.78 -5.44
N ALA A 157 -8.80 7.98 -5.66
CA ALA A 157 -9.57 7.34 -4.60
C ALA A 157 -9.63 5.83 -4.78
N ALA A 158 -9.90 5.14 -3.67
CA ALA A 158 -10.25 3.74 -3.65
C ALA A 158 -11.60 3.55 -2.93
N VAL A 159 -12.40 2.63 -3.44
CA VAL A 159 -13.68 2.20 -2.83
C VAL A 159 -13.44 0.89 -2.11
N GLY A 160 -13.90 0.79 -0.87
CA GLY A 160 -13.81 -0.43 -0.10
C GLY A 160 -15.12 -0.84 0.56
N ALA A 161 -15.14 -2.08 1.04
CA ALA A 161 -16.26 -2.70 1.71
C ALA A 161 -15.81 -3.29 3.04
N PHE A 162 -16.69 -3.22 4.05
CA PHE A 162 -16.52 -3.89 5.33
C PHE A 162 -17.04 -5.32 5.27
N ALA A 163 -16.28 -6.25 5.82
CA ALA A 163 -16.66 -7.64 5.95
C ALA A 163 -16.75 -8.06 7.43
N GLY A 164 -17.70 -8.94 7.73
CA GLY A 164 -17.93 -9.48 9.06
C GLY A 164 -19.07 -8.77 9.79
N ASN A 165 -20.09 -9.54 10.16
CA ASN A 165 -21.17 -9.06 11.01
C ASN A 165 -20.96 -9.48 12.46
N ARG A 166 -21.56 -8.72 13.38
CA ARG A 166 -21.64 -9.07 14.78
C ARG A 166 -22.34 -10.43 14.95
N VAL A 167 -21.65 -11.38 15.58
CA VAL A 167 -22.26 -12.61 16.12
C VAL A 167 -22.18 -12.49 17.64
N GLU A 168 -23.33 -12.62 18.31
CA GLU A 168 -23.54 -12.62 19.77
C GLU A 168 -22.35 -12.11 20.61
N GLY A 169 -22.29 -10.79 20.82
CA GLY A 169 -21.41 -10.20 21.84
C GLY A 169 -19.99 -9.79 21.42
N ARG A 170 -19.49 -10.10 20.21
CA ARG A 170 -18.18 -9.61 19.72
C ARG A 170 -18.21 -8.97 18.32
N ASP A 171 -17.38 -7.93 18.18
CA ASP A 171 -17.00 -6.99 17.11
C ASP A 171 -17.97 -6.66 15.96
N ARG A 172 -17.88 -5.40 15.54
CA ARG A 172 -18.86 -4.70 14.69
C ARG A 172 -18.47 -4.67 13.20
N THR A 173 -17.23 -5.02 12.88
CA THR A 173 -16.63 -5.24 11.54
C THR A 173 -15.33 -6.02 11.75
N ARG A 174 -14.98 -7.00 10.91
CA ARG A 174 -13.77 -7.82 11.11
C ARG A 174 -12.71 -7.62 10.04
N GLY A 175 -13.13 -7.45 8.80
CA GLY A 175 -12.24 -7.28 7.66
C GLY A 175 -12.65 -6.11 6.79
N ILE A 176 -11.75 -5.71 5.92
CA ILE A 176 -11.99 -4.77 4.83
C ILE A 176 -11.32 -5.28 3.55
N VAL A 177 -11.90 -4.89 2.43
CA VAL A 177 -11.27 -5.00 1.12
C VAL A 177 -11.51 -3.68 0.37
N GLY A 178 -10.51 -3.16 -0.33
CA GLY A 178 -10.61 -1.93 -1.10
C GLY A 178 -9.89 -1.98 -2.43
N PHE A 179 -10.40 -1.20 -3.38
CA PHE A 179 -10.00 -1.22 -4.79
C PHE A 179 -9.92 0.21 -5.34
N GLY A 180 -8.83 0.52 -6.03
CA GLY A 180 -8.68 1.74 -6.85
C GLY A 180 -8.31 1.35 -8.27
N LEU A 181 -9.10 1.80 -9.25
CA LEU A 181 -8.92 1.42 -10.66
C LEU A 181 -8.59 2.64 -11.52
N THR A 182 -7.71 2.47 -12.50
CA THR A 182 -7.47 3.48 -13.53
C THR A 182 -8.42 3.32 -14.71
N GLU A 183 -8.55 4.36 -15.53
CA GLU A 183 -9.26 4.27 -16.81
C GLU A 183 -8.64 3.18 -17.70
N GLY A 184 -9.49 2.34 -18.30
CA GLY A 184 -9.07 1.26 -19.19
C GLY A 184 -8.59 -0.01 -18.48
N ALA A 185 -8.60 -0.06 -17.15
CA ALA A 185 -8.35 -1.31 -16.41
C ALA A 185 -9.47 -2.30 -16.75
N GLN A 186 -9.14 -3.35 -17.52
CA GLN A 186 -10.08 -4.43 -17.83
C GLN A 186 -10.13 -5.41 -16.66
N ASP A 187 -11.34 -5.79 -16.26
CA ASP A 187 -11.66 -6.93 -15.40
C ASP A 187 -10.85 -7.07 -14.10
N VAL A 188 -11.11 -6.17 -13.14
CA VAL A 188 -11.12 -6.56 -11.71
C VAL A 188 -12.56 -6.93 -11.28
N THR A 189 -13.50 -6.97 -12.24
CA THR A 189 -14.95 -7.00 -12.08
C THR A 189 -15.57 -8.40 -11.95
N ASP A 190 -14.78 -9.47 -11.95
CA ASP A 190 -15.29 -10.83 -11.67
C ASP A 190 -15.58 -11.06 -10.17
N VAL A 191 -15.39 -10.04 -9.32
CA VAL A 191 -15.82 -10.08 -7.92
C VAL A 191 -17.30 -9.70 -7.86
N PRO A 192 -18.21 -10.63 -7.49
CA PRO A 192 -19.64 -10.36 -7.48
C PRO A 192 -19.99 -9.13 -6.65
N GLY A 193 -20.63 -8.14 -7.29
CA GLY A 193 -21.05 -6.89 -6.65
C GLY A 193 -20.07 -5.73 -6.83
N LEU A 194 -19.00 -5.91 -7.62
CA LEU A 194 -18.05 -4.84 -7.98
C LEU A 194 -18.12 -4.45 -9.47
N ASP A 195 -19.11 -4.97 -10.20
CA ASP A 195 -19.24 -4.87 -11.67
C ASP A 195 -19.32 -3.41 -12.20
N ASP A 196 -19.58 -2.44 -11.32
CA ASP A 196 -19.75 -1.01 -11.65
C ASP A 196 -18.78 -0.07 -10.89
N ILE A 197 -17.62 -0.53 -10.38
CA ILE A 197 -16.67 0.39 -9.75
C ILE A 197 -16.11 1.35 -10.82
N PRO A 198 -16.35 2.68 -10.70
CA PRO A 198 -15.80 3.62 -11.65
C PRO A 198 -14.27 3.72 -11.49
N ALA A 199 -13.60 4.02 -12.61
CA ALA A 199 -12.20 4.44 -12.56
C ALA A 199 -12.08 5.69 -11.68
N THR A 200 -11.35 5.55 -10.58
CA THR A 200 -11.25 6.53 -9.49
C THR A 200 -9.81 6.93 -9.22
N MET A 201 -8.85 6.30 -9.90
CA MET A 201 -7.43 6.44 -9.66
C MET A 201 -6.68 6.80 -10.95
N ASN A 202 -5.64 7.60 -10.82
CA ASN A 202 -4.64 7.82 -11.86
C ASN A 202 -3.34 7.14 -11.45
N ALA A 203 -2.72 6.42 -12.38
CA ALA A 203 -1.39 5.86 -12.19
C ALA A 203 -0.44 6.37 -13.29
N LYS A 204 0.82 6.60 -12.91
CA LYS A 204 1.89 6.93 -13.83
C LYS A 204 3.08 6.03 -13.60
N LEU A 205 3.64 5.49 -14.68
CA LEU A 205 4.94 4.82 -14.71
C LEU A 205 5.90 5.72 -15.48
N ASN A 206 6.99 6.15 -14.82
CA ASN A 206 7.98 7.08 -15.36
C ASN A 206 7.38 8.38 -15.94
N GLY A 207 6.37 8.91 -15.26
CA GLY A 207 5.69 10.15 -15.64
C GLY A 207 4.67 10.02 -16.78
N ARG A 208 4.51 8.83 -17.36
CA ARG A 208 3.51 8.53 -18.40
C ARG A 208 2.33 7.77 -17.80
N PRO A 209 1.10 7.94 -18.32
CA PRO A 209 -0.07 7.20 -17.84
C PRO A 209 0.17 5.67 -17.87
N ALA A 210 -0.34 4.98 -16.86
CA ALA A 210 -0.35 3.51 -16.77
C ALA A 210 -1.76 3.04 -16.45
N VAL A 211 -2.09 1.83 -16.89
CA VAL A 211 -3.41 1.20 -16.74
C VAL A 211 -3.31 0.05 -15.73
N GLY A 212 -4.19 0.00 -14.74
CA GLY A 212 -4.27 -1.10 -13.79
C GLY A 212 -5.03 -0.73 -12.52
N GLY A 213 -4.63 -1.32 -11.40
CA GLY A 213 -5.35 -1.15 -10.14
C GLY A 213 -4.54 -1.42 -8.89
N LEU A 214 -5.05 -0.90 -7.79
CA LEU A 214 -4.59 -1.11 -6.42
C LEU A 214 -5.68 -1.89 -5.68
N ILE A 215 -5.29 -2.96 -5.00
CA ILE A 215 -6.12 -3.70 -4.05
C ILE A 215 -5.46 -3.59 -2.68
N PHE A 216 -6.26 -3.48 -1.63
CA PHE A 216 -5.79 -3.66 -0.26
C PHE A 216 -6.81 -4.42 0.58
N THR A 217 -6.29 -5.16 1.54
CA THR A 217 -7.06 -5.94 2.51
C THR A 217 -6.66 -5.51 3.91
N GLY A 218 -7.48 -5.87 4.89
CA GLY A 218 -7.05 -5.81 6.28
C GLY A 218 -8.04 -6.41 7.25
N GLU A 219 -7.53 -6.87 8.38
CA GLU A 219 -8.32 -7.37 9.51
C GLU A 219 -8.02 -6.59 10.78
N ASN A 220 -9.04 -6.43 11.63
CA ASN A 220 -8.99 -5.72 12.90
C ASN A 220 -8.92 -6.65 14.11
#